data_AF-A0A2T5BXS8-F1
#
_entry.id   AF-A0A2T5BXS8-F1
#
_cell.length_a   1.000
_cell.length_b   1.000
_cell.length_c   1.000
_cell.angle_alpha   90.00
_cell.angle_beta   90.00
_cell.angle_gamma   90.00
#
_symmetry.space_group_name_H-M   'P 1'
#
loop_
_entity.id
_entity.type
_entity.pdbx_description
1 polymer ?
#
loop_
_entity_poly.entity_id
_entity_poly.type
_entity_poly.pdbx_seq_one_letter_code
_entity_poly.pdbx_strand_id
1 'polypeptide(L)' 'MTTNIISLNELNEEEQAIVRLLSQDGQCLYGNILKNLNISPTNGAKLIHALTSKGYIRNAEHASVYELNGRLQE' A
#
# COMPACT_ATOMS: atom_id res chain seq x y z
N MET A 1 -18.92 10.89 6.83
CA MET A 1 -17.73 10.03 6.82
C MET A 1 -17.22 10.01 5.38
N THR A 2 -16.10 10.68 5.10
CA THR A 2 -15.52 10.72 3.75
C THR A 2 -14.80 9.40 3.51
N THR A 3 -15.42 8.49 2.76
CA THR A 3 -14.77 7.24 2.36
C THR A 3 -13.71 7.58 1.34
N ASN A 4 -12.44 7.40 1.68
CA ASN A 4 -11.34 7.59 0.73
C ASN A 4 -11.42 6.48 -0.32
N ILE A 5 -11.51 6.85 -1.60
CA ILE A 5 -11.60 5.90 -2.71
C ILE A 5 -10.21 5.78 -3.33
N ILE A 6 -9.73 4.54 -3.47
CA ILE A 6 -8.41 4.26 -4.02
C ILE A 6 -8.57 3.88 -5.49
N SER A 7 -8.14 4.76 -6.39
CA SER A 7 -8.19 4.56 -7.84
C SER A 7 -6.90 3.91 -8.34
N LEU A 8 -6.96 2.65 -8.78
CA LEU A 8 -5.80 1.92 -9.30
C LEU A 8 -5.25 2.51 -10.61
N ASN A 9 -6.09 3.16 -11.42
CA ASN A 9 -5.69 3.71 -12.72
C ASN A 9 -4.62 4.81 -12.65
N GLU A 10 -4.44 5.44 -11.48
CA GLU A 10 -3.44 6.50 -11.26
C GLU A 10 -2.13 5.97 -10.63
N LEU A 11 -2.03 4.65 -10.49
CA LEU A 11 -0.91 3.94 -9.89
C LEU A 11 -0.14 3.17 -10.95
N ASN A 12 1.19 3.09 -10.78
CA ASN A 12 2.00 2.16 -11.58
C ASN A 12 1.78 0.70 -11.15
N GLU A 13 2.24 -0.25 -11.95
CA GLU A 13 2.02 -1.69 -11.72
C GLU A 13 2.50 -2.16 -10.33
N GLU A 14 3.63 -1.65 -9.84
CA GLU A 14 4.16 -2.01 -8.52
C GLU A 14 3.32 -1.41 -7.38
N GLU A 15 2.87 -0.16 -7.52
CA GLU A 15 1.95 0.49 -6.59
C GLU A 15 0.61 -0.24 -6.53
N GLN A 16 0.06 -0.62 -7.68
CA GLN A 16 -1.18 -1.41 -7.77
C GLN A 16 -1.02 -2.76 -7.07
N ALA A 17 0.13 -3.42 -7.22
CA ALA A 17 0.40 -4.69 -6.57
C ALA A 17 0.43 -4.57 -5.03
N ILE A 18 1.02 -3.50 -4.49
CA ILE A 18 1.00 -3.21 -3.04
C ILE A 18 -0.43 -2.97 -2.55
N VAL A 19 -1.20 -2.14 -3.25
CA VAL A 19 -2.58 -1.83 -2.86
C VAL A 19 -3.45 -3.09 -2.91
N ARG A 20 -3.31 -3.93 -3.93
CA ARG A 20 -4.02 -5.21 -4.02
C ARG A 20 -3.64 -6.16 -2.89
N LEU A 21 -2.35 -6.28 -2.58
CA LEU A 21 -1.87 -7.10 -1.46
C LEU A 21 -2.50 -6.64 -0.14
N LEU A 22 -2.49 -5.34 0.14
CA LEU A 22 -3.10 -4.77 1.34
C LEU A 22 -4.63 -4.89 1.34
N SER A 23 -5.28 -4.91 0.17
CA SER A 23 -6.72 -5.16 0.06
C SER A 23 -7.11 -6.59 0.41
N GLN A 24 -6.23 -7.55 0.15
CA GLN A 24 -6.48 -8.98 0.41
C GLN A 24 -6.13 -9.37 1.85
N ASP A 25 -4.97 -8.92 2.34
CA ASP A 25 -4.43 -9.27 3.66
C ASP A 25 -4.92 -8.31 4.77
N GLY A 26 -5.43 -7.13 4.39
CA GLY A 26 -5.87 -6.06 5.28
C GLY A 26 -4.72 -5.23 5.85
N GLN A 27 -3.84 -5.87 6.63
CA GLN A 27 -2.65 -5.25 7.20
C GLN A 27 -1.43 -6.12 6.93
N CYS A 28 -0.34 -5.49 6.48
CA CYS A 28 0.87 -6.23 6.13
C CYS A 28 2.13 -5.51 6.62
N LEU A 29 3.12 -6.29 7.07
CA LEU A 29 4.42 -5.77 7.48
C LEU A 29 5.20 -5.27 6.27
N TYR A 30 5.90 -4.15 6.41
CA TYR A 30 6.77 -3.57 5.38
C TYR A 30 7.70 -4.61 4.74
N GLY A 31 8.37 -5.42 5.57
CA GLY A 31 9.25 -6.50 5.10
C GLY A 31 8.50 -7.60 4.33
N ASN A 32 7.26 -7.91 4.70
CA ASN A 32 6.44 -8.90 4.01
C ASN A 32 5.95 -8.38 2.66
N ILE A 33 5.58 -7.10 2.57
CA ILE A 33 5.19 -6.46 1.31
C ILE A 33 6.33 -6.56 0.29
N LEU A 34 7.54 -6.16 0.69
CA LEU A 34 8.75 -6.27 -0.12
C LEU A 34 9.02 -7.71 -0.56
N LYS A 35 8.91 -8.67 0.37
CA LYS A 35 9.19 -10.08 0.11
C LYS A 35 8.16 -10.71 -0.83
N ASN A 36 6.86 -10.44 -0.62
CA ASN A 36 5.77 -11.00 -1.43
C ASN A 36 5.81 -10.49 -2.86
N LEU A 37 6.18 -9.22 -3.04
CA LEU A 37 6.24 -8.59 -4.36
C LEU A 37 7.64 -8.68 -5.00
N ASN A 38 8.61 -9.31 -4.33
CA ASN A 38 10.00 -9.40 -4.76
C ASN A 38 10.62 -8.02 -5.11
N ILE A 39 10.30 -7.00 -4.32
CA ILE A 39 10.75 -5.62 -4.51
C ILE A 39 11.99 -5.35 -3.66
N SER A 40 12.97 -4.63 -4.21
CA SER A 40 14.16 -4.20 -3.45
C SER A 40 13.79 -3.22 -2.34
N PRO A 41 14.46 -3.24 -1.16
CA PRO A 41 14.15 -2.37 -0.02
C PRO A 41 14.11 -0.87 -0.39
N THR A 42 15.03 -0.43 -1.25
CA THR A 42 15.08 0.97 -1.73
C THR A 42 13.89 1.33 -2.60
N ASN A 43 13.44 0.42 -3.48
CA ASN A 43 12.29 0.69 -4.34
C ASN A 43 10.98 0.62 -3.55
N GLY A 44 10.83 -0.38 -2.67
CA GLY A 44 9.65 -0.47 -1.82
C GLY A 44 9.50 0.71 -0.86
N ALA A 45 10.60 1.26 -0.34
CA ALA A 45 10.54 2.50 0.45
C ALA A 45 9.94 3.66 -0.35
N LYS A 46 10.34 3.81 -1.63
CA LYS A 46 9.79 4.84 -2.52
C LYS A 46 8.30 4.62 -2.80
N LEU A 47 7.90 3.39 -3.13
CA LEU A 47 6.51 3.04 -3.45
C LEU A 47 5.59 3.23 -2.24
N ILE A 48 6.00 2.73 -1.08
CA ILE A 48 5.26 2.90 0.18
C ILE A 48 5.13 4.37 0.54
N HIS A 49 6.21 5.15 0.40
CA HIS A 49 6.16 6.59 0.62
C HIS A 49 5.20 7.30 -0.35
N ALA A 50 5.24 6.96 -1.64
CA ALA A 50 4.35 7.52 -2.65
C ALA A 50 2.87 7.21 -2.33
N LEU A 51 2.55 5.95 -2.04
CA LEU A 51 1.20 5.52 -1.66
C LEU A 51 0.70 6.17 -0.37
N THR A 52 1.60 6.35 0.61
CA THR A 52 1.28 7.04 1.87
C THR A 52 1.00 8.52 1.61
N SER A 53 1.81 9.18 0.78
CA SER A 53 1.63 10.58 0.41
C SER A 53 0.35 10.82 -0.41
N LYS A 54 -0.05 9.84 -1.23
CA LYS A 54 -1.34 9.84 -1.94
C LYS A 54 -2.54 9.57 -1.03
N GLY A 55 -2.29 9.15 0.22
CA GLY A 55 -3.33 8.83 1.19
C GLY A 55 -4.01 7.49 0.96
N TYR A 56 -3.44 6.60 0.14
CA TYR A 56 -4.00 5.28 -0.18
C TYR A 56 -3.66 4.22 0.87
N ILE A 57 -2.50 4.34 1.50
CA ILE A 57 -2.08 3.48 2.61
C ILE A 57 -1.71 4.33 3.81
N ARG A 58 -1.76 3.72 5.00
CA ARG A 58 -1.30 4.34 6.23
C ARG A 58 -0.49 3.35 7.05
N ASN A 59 0.40 3.85 7.90
CA ASN A 59 1.05 3.04 8.90
C ASN A 59 0.03 2.73 10.01
N ALA A 60 -0.26 1.45 10.22
CA ALA A 60 -1.06 1.01 11.36
C ALA A 60 -0.24 1.16 12.65
N GLU A 61 -0.89 1.14 13.83
CA GLU A 61 -0.34 1.53 15.15
C GLU A 61 1.05 0.97 15.53
N HIS A 62 1.54 -0.06 14.85
CA HIS A 62 2.92 -0.56 14.96
C HIS A 62 3.81 -0.06 13.82
N ALA A 63 4.98 0.49 14.17
CA ALA A 63 5.95 1.23 13.33
C ALA A 63 6.48 0.53 12.05
N SER A 64 5.88 -0.56 11.58
CA SER A 64 6.25 -1.25 10.34
C SER A 64 5.07 -1.99 9.69
N VAL A 65 3.84 -1.79 10.16
CA VAL A 65 2.63 -2.38 9.57
C VAL A 65 1.93 -1.33 8.72
N TYR A 66 1.51 -1.70 7.52
CA TYR A 66 0.75 -0.84 6.63
C TYR A 66 -0.62 -1.45 6.33
N GLU A 67 -1.62 -0.61 6.18
CA GLU A 67 -2.99 -0.97 5.82
C GLU A 67 -3.56 0.01 4.78
N LEU A 68 -4.63 -0.37 4.10
CA LEU A 68 -5.35 0.54 3.21
C LEU A 68 -6.03 1.66 4.01
N ASN A 69 -5.89 2.90 3.54
CA ASN A 69 -6.54 4.08 4.10
C ASN A 69 -7.80 4.45 3.30
N GLY A 70 -8.54 3.44 2.82
CA GLY A 70 -9.69 3.65 1.94
C GLY A 70 -10.30 2.34 1.44
N ARG A 71 -11.30 2.47 0.55
CA ARG A 71 -11.86 1.33 -0.19
C ARG A 71 -11.26 1.28 -1.59
N LEU A 72 -10.78 0.10 -1.95
CA LEU A 72 -10.34 -0.18 -3.31
C LEU A 72 -11.56 -0.16 -4.25
N GLN A 73 -11.51 0.64 -5.31
CA GLN A 73 -12.48 0.62 -6.40
C GLN A 73 -11.78 0.09 -7.65
N GLU A 74 -12.21 -1.10 -8.10
CA GLU A 74 -11.75 -1.77 -9.32
C GLU A 74 -12.59 -1.38 -10.54
#